data_AF-A0A951X5R5-F1
#
_entry.id   AF-A0A951X5R5-F1
#
_cell.length_a   1.000
_cell.length_b   1.000
_cell.length_c   1.000
_cell.angle_alpha   90.00
_cell.angle_beta   90.00
_cell.angle_gamma   90.00
#
_symmetry.space_group_name_H-M   'P 1'
#
loop_
_entity.id
_entity.type
_entity.pdbx_description
1 polymer ?
#
loop_
_entity_poly.entity_id
_entity_poly.type
_entity_poly.pdbx_seq_one_letter_code
_entity_poly.pdbx_strand_id
1 'polypeptide(L)'
;PFDMVNPDGDPTWREIPGDVEQWQITITHKYYDHTDADRDLNVVFPLEHFRSLVQQGVMGSLAARHFGFMGHIDGALVSELNNRTAPEVAAKLRAEGVDFAFLTPA
;
A
#
# COMPACT_ATOMS: atom_id res chain seq x y z
N PRO A 1 5.92 8.34 6.96
CA PRO A 1 6.92 7.25 7.10
C PRO A 1 6.46 6.25 8.17
N PHE A 2 6.90 4.98 8.09
CA PHE A 2 6.67 3.97 9.15
C PHE A 2 7.66 4.11 10.31
N ASP A 3 7.29 3.60 11.49
CA ASP A 3 8.21 3.47 12.62
C ASP A 3 9.22 2.34 12.36
N MET A 4 10.47 2.70 12.11
CA MET A 4 11.59 1.78 11.87
C MET A 4 12.46 1.57 13.12
N VAL A 5 12.06 2.10 14.28
CA VAL A 5 12.78 1.98 15.55
C VAL A 5 12.24 0.81 16.37
N ASN A 6 10.93 0.53 16.28
CA ASN A 6 10.33 -0.62 16.94
C ASN A 6 10.78 -1.94 16.27
N PRO A 7 11.46 -2.84 17.00
CA PRO A 7 11.91 -4.12 16.44
C PRO A 7 10.75 -5.05 16.02
N ASP A 8 9.58 -4.88 16.64
CA ASP A 8 8.38 -5.65 16.29
C ASP A 8 7.60 -5.01 15.12
N GLY A 9 8.02 -3.83 14.63
CA GLY A 9 7.45 -3.14 13.49
C GLY A 9 6.40 -2.07 13.79
N ASP A 10 5.66 -1.66 12.74
CA ASP A 10 4.61 -0.64 12.77
C ASP A 10 3.30 -1.24 12.22
N PRO A 11 2.29 -1.52 13.06
CA PRO A 11 1.03 -2.12 12.62
C PRO A 11 0.08 -1.11 11.97
N THR A 12 0.45 0.17 11.87
CA THR A 12 -0.37 1.21 11.24
C THR A 12 -0.25 1.19 9.71
N TRP A 13 -1.04 2.03 9.04
CA TRP A 13 -1.09 2.12 7.57
C TRP A 13 -0.81 3.54 7.09
N ARG A 14 -0.48 3.71 5.82
CA ARG A 14 -0.35 5.02 5.18
C ARG A 14 -1.33 5.11 4.02
N GLU A 15 -2.14 6.16 4.02
CA GLU A 15 -3.02 6.49 2.89
C GLU A 15 -2.19 7.08 1.76
N ILE A 16 -2.45 6.63 0.53
CA ILE A 16 -1.78 7.06 -0.67
C ILE A 16 -2.87 7.57 -1.64
N PRO A 17 -2.93 8.87 -1.94
CA PRO A 17 -3.91 9.40 -2.89
C PRO A 17 -3.79 8.74 -4.27
N GLY A 18 -4.93 8.47 -4.91
CA GLY A 18 -4.98 7.83 -6.23
C GLY A 18 -4.48 8.72 -7.37
N ASP A 19 -4.27 10.02 -7.12
CA ASP A 19 -3.72 11.04 -8.01
C ASP A 19 -2.27 11.44 -7.66
N VAL A 20 -1.64 10.78 -6.69
CA VAL A 20 -0.25 11.03 -6.30
C VAL A 20 0.72 10.81 -7.46
N GLU A 21 1.74 11.65 -7.54
CA GLU A 21 2.85 11.45 -8.47
C GLU A 21 3.89 10.49 -7.87
N GLN A 22 4.52 9.64 -8.70
CA GLN A 22 5.45 8.62 -8.20
C GLN A 22 6.60 9.18 -7.36
N TRP A 23 7.15 10.33 -7.76
CA TRP A 23 8.26 10.99 -7.06
C TRP A 23 7.88 11.53 -5.66
N GLN A 24 6.59 11.55 -5.33
CA GLN A 24 6.09 11.93 -4.00
C GLN A 24 5.99 10.72 -3.05
N ILE A 25 6.15 9.50 -3.56
CA ILE A 25 6.13 8.27 -2.77
C ILE A 25 7.56 7.92 -2.37
N THR A 26 7.74 7.48 -1.13
CA THR A 26 9.04 7.06 -0.60
C THR A 26 8.90 5.68 0.05
N ILE A 27 9.79 4.77 -0.34
CA ILE A 27 9.95 3.46 0.31
C ILE A 27 10.79 3.68 1.57
N THR A 28 10.23 3.37 2.74
CA THR A 28 10.92 3.57 4.02
C THR A 28 11.54 2.30 4.59
N HIS A 29 11.26 1.15 3.97
CA HIS A 29 11.66 -0.15 4.48
C HIS A 29 13.16 -0.39 4.26
N LYS A 30 13.85 -0.90 5.28
CA LYS A 30 15.32 -1.09 5.26
C LYS A 30 15.77 -2.54 5.11
N TYR A 31 14.84 -3.49 5.19
CA TYR A 31 15.17 -4.92 5.34
C TYR A 31 15.22 -5.70 4.01
N TYR A 32 15.06 -5.04 2.85
CA TYR A 32 15.28 -5.66 1.54
C TYR A 32 15.95 -4.66 0.57
N ASP A 33 16.57 -5.19 -0.49
CA ASP A 33 17.13 -4.37 -1.57
C ASP A 33 16.01 -3.81 -2.44
N HIS A 34 15.72 -2.52 -2.29
CA HIS A 34 14.68 -1.83 -3.02
C HIS A 34 15.22 -1.04 -4.24
N THR A 35 16.44 -1.32 -4.70
CA THR A 35 17.07 -0.59 -5.82
C THR A 35 16.20 -0.57 -7.09
N ASP A 36 15.53 -1.67 -7.42
CA ASP A 36 14.66 -1.71 -8.60
C ASP A 36 13.35 -0.95 -8.38
N ALA A 37 12.80 -0.99 -7.18
CA ALA A 37 11.60 -0.24 -6.81
C ALA A 37 11.87 1.29 -6.74
N ASP A 38 13.09 1.69 -6.40
CA ASP A 38 13.53 3.09 -6.48
C ASP A 38 13.65 3.60 -7.92
N ARG A 39 13.97 2.70 -8.87
CA ARG A 39 14.05 3.03 -10.31
C ARG A 39 12.67 3.05 -10.95
N ASP A 40 11.83 2.10 -10.60
CA ASP A 40 10.47 1.98 -11.10
C ASP A 40 9.54 1.51 -9.97
N LEU A 41 8.79 2.46 -9.42
CA LEU A 41 7.86 2.18 -8.33
C LEU A 41 6.76 1.21 -8.75
N ASN A 42 6.46 1.09 -10.06
CA ASN A 42 5.43 0.19 -10.54
C ASN A 42 5.75 -1.30 -10.25
N VAL A 43 7.00 -1.65 -9.97
CA VAL A 43 7.39 -3.01 -9.57
C VAL A 43 6.71 -3.44 -8.26
N VAL A 44 6.53 -2.51 -7.32
CA VAL A 44 5.93 -2.79 -6.00
C VAL A 44 4.57 -2.11 -5.81
N PHE A 45 4.29 -1.04 -6.55
CA PHE A 45 3.04 -0.29 -6.49
C PHE A 45 2.65 0.18 -7.91
N PRO A 46 2.03 -0.69 -8.73
CA PRO A 46 1.75 -0.48 -10.17
C PRO A 46 0.60 0.52 -10.46
N LEU A 47 0.60 1.67 -9.79
CA LEU A 47 -0.45 2.67 -9.90
C LEU A 47 -0.58 3.21 -11.33
N GLU A 48 0.52 3.46 -12.03
CA GLU A 48 0.47 3.97 -13.41
C GLU A 48 -0.06 2.92 -14.38
N HIS A 49 0.30 1.65 -14.19
CA HIS A 49 -0.24 0.56 -14.99
C HIS A 49 -1.76 0.45 -14.80
N PHE A 50 -2.26 0.55 -13.57
CA PHE A 50 -3.70 0.55 -13.32
C PHE A 50 -4.40 1.79 -13.90
N ARG A 51 -3.80 2.99 -13.79
CA ARG A 51 -4.31 4.20 -14.46
C ARG A 51 -4.40 4.00 -15.97
N SER A 52 -3.38 3.40 -16.58
CA SER A 52 -3.36 3.09 -18.02
C SER A 52 -4.47 2.10 -18.41
N LEU A 53 -4.71 1.06 -17.59
CA LEU A 53 -5.82 0.12 -17.81
C LEU A 53 -7.20 0.78 -17.74
N VAL A 54 -7.38 1.78 -16.85
CA VAL A 54 -8.59 2.61 -16.82
C VAL A 54 -8.72 3.45 -18.09
N GLN A 55 -7.63 4.11 -18.52
CA GLN A 55 -7.63 4.93 -19.75
C GLN A 55 -7.94 4.10 -21.00
N GLN A 56 -7.48 2.85 -21.05
CA GLN A 56 -7.76 1.91 -22.13
C GLN A 56 -9.18 1.31 -22.06
N GLY A 57 -9.95 1.59 -20.99
CA GLY A 57 -11.30 1.04 -20.79
C GLY A 57 -11.33 -0.44 -20.39
N VAL A 58 -10.19 -1.02 -20.01
CA VAL A 58 -10.10 -2.41 -19.51
C VAL A 58 -10.69 -2.51 -18.11
N MET A 59 -10.47 -1.49 -17.28
CA MET A 59 -11.10 -1.34 -15.97
C MET A 59 -12.03 -0.13 -15.98
N GLY A 60 -13.15 -0.21 -15.26
CA GLY A 60 -14.12 0.88 -15.21
C GLY A 60 -13.63 2.10 -14.42
N SER A 61 -12.94 1.88 -13.30
CA SER A 61 -12.39 2.94 -12.47
C SER A 61 -11.27 2.42 -11.55
N LEU A 62 -10.60 3.33 -10.86
CA LEU A 62 -9.64 3.04 -9.81
C LEU A 62 -10.08 3.75 -8.52
N ALA A 63 -9.82 3.16 -7.36
CA ALA A 63 -10.13 3.78 -6.07
C ALA A 63 -9.42 5.14 -5.93
N ALA A 64 -10.07 6.08 -5.23
CA ALA A 64 -9.49 7.40 -5.01
C ALA A 64 -8.27 7.36 -4.07
N ARG A 65 -8.10 6.27 -3.32
CA ARG A 65 -7.07 6.10 -2.30
C ARG A 65 -6.60 4.65 -2.22
N HIS A 66 -5.32 4.51 -1.90
CA HIS A 66 -4.62 3.25 -1.71
C HIS A 66 -3.96 3.22 -0.33
N PHE A 67 -3.48 2.05 0.09
CA PHE A 67 -2.94 1.86 1.42
C PHE A 67 -1.63 1.08 1.38
N GLY A 68 -0.62 1.61 2.06
CA GLY A 68 0.63 0.91 2.33
C GLY A 68 0.67 0.41 3.77
N PHE A 69 1.32 -0.74 3.98
CA PHE A 69 1.60 -1.35 5.28
C PHE A 69 3.10 -1.63 5.40
N MET A 70 3.58 -1.78 6.63
CA MET A 70 4.92 -2.30 6.88
C MET A 70 4.93 -3.82 6.63
N GLY A 71 5.95 -4.33 5.93
CA GLY A 71 6.10 -5.76 5.66
C GLY A 71 6.60 -6.56 6.87
N HIS A 72 7.30 -5.91 7.80
CA HIS A 72 7.82 -6.49 9.04
C HIS A 72 6.95 -6.10 10.22
N ILE A 73 6.03 -6.98 10.64
CA ILE A 73 5.17 -6.81 11.81
C ILE A 73 5.16 -8.13 12.58
N ASP A 74 5.65 -8.11 13.82
CA ASP A 74 5.92 -9.29 14.63
C ASP A 74 5.27 -9.22 16.02
N GLY A 75 5.35 -10.34 16.75
CA GLY A 75 4.96 -10.43 18.15
C GLY A 75 3.50 -10.04 18.41
N ALA A 76 3.29 -9.17 19.41
CA ALA A 76 1.95 -8.72 19.79
C ALA A 76 1.30 -7.83 18.72
N LEU A 77 2.09 -7.17 17.86
CA LEU A 77 1.59 -6.25 16.84
C LEU A 77 0.88 -6.96 15.68
N VAL A 78 1.14 -8.26 15.48
CA VAL A 78 0.37 -9.10 14.54
C VAL A 78 -1.11 -9.15 14.94
N SER A 79 -1.41 -9.22 16.24
CA SER A 79 -2.79 -9.19 16.73
C SER A 79 -3.44 -7.84 16.45
N GLU A 80 -2.68 -6.75 16.60
CA GLU A 80 -3.16 -5.40 16.30
C GLU A 80 -3.45 -5.21 14.81
N LEU A 81 -2.56 -5.71 13.93
CA LEU A 81 -2.78 -5.71 12.50
C LEU A 81 -4.08 -6.45 12.13
N ASN A 82 -4.19 -7.69 12.59
CA ASN A 82 -5.29 -8.59 12.21
C ASN A 82 -6.64 -8.14 12.76
N ASN A 83 -6.68 -7.62 13.99
CA ASN A 83 -7.93 -7.33 14.68
C ASN A 83 -8.34 -5.85 14.61
N ARG A 84 -7.44 -4.95 14.20
CA ARG A 84 -7.71 -3.50 14.16
C ARG A 84 -7.38 -2.89 12.80
N THR A 85 -6.10 -2.78 12.45
CA THR A 85 -5.70 -1.86 11.37
C THR A 85 -6.02 -2.41 9.97
N ALA A 86 -5.88 -3.71 9.72
CA ALA A 86 -6.32 -4.31 8.46
C ALA A 86 -7.86 -4.29 8.31
N PRO A 87 -8.67 -4.65 9.33
CA PRO A 87 -10.12 -4.45 9.27
C PRO A 87 -10.56 -3.00 9.04
N GLU A 88 -9.89 -2.02 9.63
CA GLU A 88 -10.16 -0.59 9.41
C GLU A 88 -9.95 -0.19 7.94
N VAL A 89 -8.83 -0.61 7.33
CA VAL A 89 -8.56 -0.35 5.90
C VAL A 89 -9.56 -1.07 5.00
N ALA A 90 -9.87 -2.33 5.31
CA ALA A 90 -10.90 -3.08 4.57
C ALA A 90 -12.27 -2.39 4.65
N ALA A 91 -12.64 -1.83 5.81
CA ALA A 91 -13.88 -1.08 5.97
C ALA A 91 -13.89 0.21 5.13
N LYS A 92 -12.76 0.93 5.04
CA LYS A 92 -12.62 2.11 4.17
C LYS A 92 -12.79 1.76 2.70
N LEU A 93 -12.10 0.73 2.22
CA LEU A 93 -12.20 0.26 0.83
C LEU A 93 -13.65 -0.17 0.49
N ARG A 94 -14.31 -0.91 1.39
CA ARG A 94 -15.72 -1.27 1.20
C ARG A 94 -16.65 -0.07 1.19
N ALA A 95 -16.43 0.92 2.04
CA ALA A 95 -17.24 2.14 2.08
C ALA A 95 -17.09 2.97 0.79
N GLU A 96 -15.96 2.85 0.09
CA GLU A 96 -15.73 3.47 -1.23
C GLU A 96 -16.27 2.63 -2.40
N GLY A 97 -16.88 1.48 -2.13
CA GLY A 97 -17.41 0.60 -3.17
C GLY A 97 -16.33 -0.11 -3.98
N VAL A 98 -15.15 -0.35 -3.39
CA VAL A 98 -14.09 -1.14 -4.04
C VAL A 98 -14.53 -2.60 -4.19
N ASP A 99 -14.60 -3.07 -5.43
CA ASP A 99 -14.96 -4.46 -5.77
C ASP A 99 -13.79 -5.44 -5.57
N PHE A 100 -12.58 -5.02 -5.92
CA PHE A 100 -11.37 -5.84 -5.89
C PHE A 100 -10.20 -5.08 -5.30
N ALA A 101 -9.40 -5.76 -4.49
CA ALA A 101 -8.12 -5.26 -3.99
C ALA A 101 -6.98 -6.04 -4.62
N PHE A 102 -5.97 -5.32 -5.13
CA PHE A 102 -4.71 -5.91 -5.58
C PHE A 102 -3.67 -5.70 -4.48
N LEU A 103 -3.10 -6.80 -3.98
CA LEU A 103 -2.09 -6.78 -2.93
C LEU A 103 -0.73 -7.15 -3.54
N THR A 104 0.26 -6.28 -3.34
CA THR A 104 1.64 -6.50 -3.76
C THR A 104 2.52 -6.74 -2.53
N PRO A 105 3.32 -7.83 -2.52
CA PRO A 105 4.45 -7.91 -1.61
C PRO A 105 5.56 -6.95 -2.09
N ALA A 106 6.39 -6.49 -1.16
CA ALA A 106 7.59 -5.71 -1.43
C ALA A 106 8.81 -6.42 -0.85
#